data_AF-A0A958J7K0-F1
#
_entry.id   AF-A0A958J7K0-F1
#
_cell.length_a   1.000
_cell.length_b   1.000
_cell.length_c   1.000
_cell.angle_alpha   90.00
_cell.angle_beta   90.00
_cell.angle_gamma   90.00
#
_symmetry.space_group_name_H-M   'P 1'
#
loop_
_entity.id
_entity.type
_entity.pdbx_description
1 polymer ?
#
loop_
_entity_poly.entity_id
_entity_poly.type
_entity_poly.pdbx_seq_one_letter_code
_entity_poly.pdbx_strand_id
1 'polypeptide(L)'
;GRGVQPLTWGADLTAGAGGDWYTSYACVPHYLTSDRRSLVLENYEYAVFDLRREERVQIEVFSSWASGRMIYASTPLGAIESYTRFAGRMRPLPDWLLRGAVIGLQGGTERVREIRKQLEEHQVPVAAFWLQDWVGQRTTSFGKQLWWNWELDRERYPGWPELRRELDSAGIKILTYINPFLVPVEAKDNHRRNLFQEAQARGFLVRNGQGEPYLIRNTDFSAGLLDLTQPDARAWIRAIIREELIGNGASGWMADFGEALPPDARLASREDAFRVHNRYAEDWASVNREAIDSQPDSLAGQLVFFSRSGYTRSPRYSTLFWLGDQLVSWDGQDGIKTAVTGLLSSGMSGFSFNHSDIGGYTAITHPLKDYHRSQ
;
A
#
# COMPACT_ATOMS: atom_id res chain seq x y z
N GLY A 1 14.73 -8.44 2.14
CA GLY A 1 15.84 -9.33 1.80
C GLY A 1 15.39 -10.44 0.88
N ARG A 2 14.24 -11.08 1.15
CA ARG A 2 13.56 -12.06 0.29
C ARG A 2 14.52 -13.13 -0.29
N GLY A 3 15.43 -13.62 0.56
CA GLY A 3 16.46 -14.60 0.21
C GLY A 3 17.86 -14.06 -0.15
N VAL A 4 18.09 -12.74 -0.19
CA VAL A 4 19.42 -12.12 -0.40
C VAL A 4 20.30 -12.32 0.83
N GLN A 5 21.18 -13.33 0.81
CA GLN A 5 22.14 -13.54 1.91
C GLN A 5 23.44 -12.73 1.73
N PRO A 6 24.07 -12.23 2.81
CA PRO A 6 23.70 -12.36 4.23
C PRO A 6 22.69 -11.31 4.73
N LEU A 7 22.13 -10.48 3.85
CA LEU A 7 21.24 -9.36 4.21
C LEU A 7 19.94 -9.83 4.86
N THR A 8 19.30 -10.87 4.31
CA THR A 8 18.12 -11.50 4.90
C THR A 8 18.41 -11.98 6.32
N TRP A 9 19.51 -12.69 6.54
CA TRP A 9 19.88 -13.16 7.88
C TRP A 9 20.09 -12.01 8.87
N GLY A 10 20.79 -10.93 8.45
CA GLY A 10 20.95 -9.74 9.29
C GLY A 10 19.62 -9.06 9.64
N ALA A 11 18.71 -8.94 8.65
CA ALA A 11 17.38 -8.38 8.86
C ALA A 11 16.51 -9.25 9.79
N ASP A 12 16.62 -10.57 9.71
CA ASP A 12 15.91 -11.48 10.61
C ASP A 12 16.42 -11.39 12.04
N LEU A 13 17.74 -11.36 12.25
CA LEU A 13 18.33 -11.22 13.59
C LEU A 13 17.94 -9.92 14.30
N THR A 14 17.71 -8.86 13.54
CA THR A 14 17.47 -7.52 14.08
C THR A 14 15.98 -7.19 14.20
N ALA A 15 15.17 -7.64 13.25
CA ALA A 15 13.78 -7.22 13.13
C ALA A 15 12.81 -8.32 12.67
N GLY A 16 13.26 -9.56 12.43
CA GLY A 16 12.41 -10.61 11.84
C GLY A 16 11.86 -10.24 10.46
N ALA A 17 12.58 -9.38 9.73
CA ALA A 17 12.10 -8.71 8.52
C ALA A 17 12.83 -9.13 7.24
N GLY A 18 13.56 -10.25 7.28
CA GLY A 18 14.32 -10.75 6.14
C GLY A 18 13.43 -11.20 4.99
N GLY A 19 12.37 -11.95 5.33
CA GLY A 19 11.45 -12.56 4.37
C GLY A 19 12.11 -13.63 3.49
N ASP A 20 11.29 -14.31 2.69
CA ASP A 20 11.73 -15.37 1.78
C ASP A 20 11.17 -15.16 0.36
N TRP A 21 11.52 -16.04 -0.58
CA TRP A 21 11.15 -15.94 -2.00
C TRP A 21 9.63 -15.92 -2.25
N TYR A 22 8.84 -16.44 -1.32
CA TYR A 22 7.36 -16.46 -1.38
C TYR A 22 6.70 -15.27 -0.66
N THR A 23 7.47 -14.43 0.05
CA THR A 23 6.92 -13.30 0.82
C THR A 23 6.49 -12.16 -0.10
N SER A 24 5.20 -11.82 -0.06
CA SER A 24 4.61 -10.73 -0.84
C SER A 24 3.59 -9.96 -0.01
N TYR A 25 3.43 -8.66 -0.29
CA TYR A 25 2.34 -7.84 0.25
C TYR A 25 0.98 -8.20 -0.39
N ALA A 26 1.03 -8.73 -1.61
CA ALA A 26 -0.14 -9.11 -2.39
C ALA A 26 -0.06 -10.58 -2.79
N CYS A 27 -0.81 -11.42 -2.10
CA CYS A 27 -0.91 -12.85 -2.37
C CYS A 27 -2.28 -13.16 -2.95
N VAL A 28 -2.33 -13.69 -4.16
CA VAL A 28 -3.60 -14.08 -4.81
C VAL A 28 -3.58 -15.61 -4.97
N PRO A 29 -4.48 -16.36 -4.30
CA PRO A 29 -4.53 -17.82 -4.39
C PRO A 29 -5.15 -18.28 -5.72
N HIS A 30 -4.44 -18.01 -6.81
CA HIS A 30 -4.82 -18.24 -8.19
C HIS A 30 -3.60 -18.73 -8.97
N TYR A 31 -3.80 -19.71 -9.85
CA TYR A 31 -2.81 -20.06 -10.88
C TYR A 31 -3.48 -20.25 -12.24
N LEU A 32 -2.68 -20.10 -13.30
CA LEU A 32 -3.04 -20.40 -14.68
C LEU A 32 -1.98 -21.34 -15.27
N THR A 33 -2.42 -22.45 -15.86
CA THR A 33 -1.53 -23.40 -16.56
C THR A 33 -1.34 -23.03 -18.02
N SER A 34 -0.27 -23.56 -18.64
CA SER A 34 -0.04 -23.49 -20.09
C SER A 34 -1.18 -24.11 -20.92
N ASP A 35 -1.93 -25.06 -20.34
CA ASP A 35 -3.11 -25.66 -20.97
C ASP A 35 -4.37 -24.79 -20.89
N ARG A 36 -4.25 -23.55 -20.41
CA ARG A 36 -5.35 -22.58 -20.26
C ARG A 36 -6.42 -23.03 -19.25
N ARG A 37 -5.97 -23.74 -18.21
CA ARG A 37 -6.79 -24.10 -17.05
C ARG A 37 -6.36 -23.25 -15.87
N SER A 38 -7.31 -22.74 -15.13
CA SER A 38 -7.04 -21.94 -13.93
C SER A 38 -7.91 -22.41 -12.78
N LEU A 39 -7.37 -22.29 -11.57
CA LEU A 39 -8.12 -22.43 -10.34
C LEU A 39 -7.86 -21.21 -9.47
N VAL A 40 -8.93 -20.67 -8.91
CA VAL A 40 -8.92 -19.61 -7.91
C VAL A 40 -9.53 -20.16 -6.64
N LEU A 41 -8.83 -20.02 -5.52
CA LEU A 41 -9.40 -20.26 -4.20
C LEU A 41 -10.09 -18.98 -3.72
N GLU A 42 -11.31 -19.10 -3.20
CA GLU A 42 -12.09 -17.96 -2.69
C GLU A 42 -11.90 -17.75 -1.18
N ASN A 43 -11.23 -18.68 -0.52
CA ASN A 43 -10.88 -18.59 0.89
C ASN A 43 -9.98 -17.38 1.17
N TYR A 44 -10.08 -16.85 2.40
CA TYR A 44 -9.11 -15.90 2.95
C TYR A 44 -8.24 -16.54 4.03
N GLU A 45 -8.55 -17.76 4.45
CA GLU A 45 -7.72 -18.53 5.36
C GLU A 45 -6.34 -18.78 4.74
N TYR A 46 -5.32 -19.00 5.58
CA TYR A 46 -3.99 -19.34 5.12
C TYR A 46 -4.04 -20.55 4.19
N ALA A 47 -3.35 -20.43 3.05
CA ALA A 47 -3.30 -21.47 2.05
C ALA A 47 -1.89 -21.59 1.46
N VAL A 48 -1.54 -22.81 1.06
CA VAL A 48 -0.28 -23.12 0.39
C VAL A 48 -0.60 -23.80 -0.93
N PHE A 49 -0.04 -23.28 -2.02
CA PHE A 49 -0.12 -23.88 -3.34
C PHE A 49 1.23 -24.55 -3.62
N ASP A 50 1.27 -25.87 -3.47
CA ASP A 50 2.45 -26.68 -3.76
C ASP A 50 2.43 -27.14 -5.23
N LEU A 51 3.31 -26.52 -6.01
CA LEU A 51 3.49 -26.76 -7.45
C LEU A 51 4.75 -27.58 -7.76
N ARG A 52 5.33 -28.29 -6.77
CA ARG A 52 6.61 -29.02 -6.96
C ARG A 52 6.47 -30.32 -7.76
N ARG A 53 5.26 -30.79 -8.03
CA ARG A 53 4.99 -32.05 -8.74
C ARG A 53 4.42 -31.74 -10.12
N GLU A 54 4.99 -32.30 -11.17
CA GLU A 54 4.54 -32.07 -12.56
C GLU A 54 3.10 -32.57 -12.80
N GLU A 55 2.74 -33.68 -12.17
CA GLU A 55 1.46 -34.37 -12.40
C GLU A 55 0.27 -33.77 -11.61
N ARG A 56 0.52 -32.88 -10.63
CA ARG A 56 -0.54 -32.35 -9.76
C ARG A 56 -0.21 -31.00 -9.15
N VAL A 57 -1.27 -30.22 -8.91
CA VAL A 57 -1.25 -29.07 -8.01
C VAL A 57 -1.85 -29.49 -6.67
N GLN A 58 -1.12 -29.32 -5.58
CA GLN A 58 -1.64 -29.56 -4.22
C GLN A 58 -1.94 -28.22 -3.56
N ILE A 59 -3.16 -28.10 -3.02
CA ILE A 59 -3.60 -26.89 -2.31
C ILE A 59 -3.94 -27.30 -0.89
N GLU A 60 -3.25 -26.72 0.07
CA GLU A 60 -3.53 -26.84 1.49
C GLU A 60 -4.25 -25.58 1.93
N VAL A 61 -5.35 -25.72 2.67
CA VAL A 61 -6.12 -24.60 3.21
C VAL A 61 -6.29 -24.86 4.69
N PHE A 62 -5.94 -23.88 5.52
CA PHE A 62 -6.10 -23.96 6.98
C PHE A 62 -7.55 -23.69 7.37
N SER A 63 -8.44 -24.57 6.92
CA SER A 63 -9.89 -24.51 7.12
C SER A 63 -10.50 -25.91 6.99
N SER A 64 -11.67 -26.12 7.58
CA SER A 64 -12.46 -27.34 7.41
C SER A 64 -13.21 -27.39 6.08
N TRP A 65 -13.17 -26.31 5.30
CA TRP A 65 -13.81 -26.20 3.99
C TRP A 65 -12.93 -25.39 3.02
N ALA A 66 -13.09 -25.66 1.73
CA ALA A 66 -12.48 -24.88 0.67
C ALA A 66 -13.52 -24.55 -0.41
N SER A 67 -13.53 -23.31 -0.88
CA SER A 67 -14.32 -22.87 -2.04
C SER A 67 -13.38 -22.36 -3.11
N GLY A 68 -13.70 -22.65 -4.36
CA GLY A 68 -12.90 -22.20 -5.48
C GLY A 68 -13.66 -22.21 -6.79
N ARG A 69 -13.06 -21.58 -7.80
CA ARG A 69 -13.55 -21.56 -9.18
C ARG A 69 -12.54 -22.23 -10.07
N MET A 70 -13.03 -23.12 -10.94
CA MET A 70 -12.26 -23.61 -12.07
C MET A 70 -12.62 -22.80 -13.30
N ILE A 71 -11.60 -22.33 -14.01
CA ILE A 71 -11.73 -21.53 -15.22
C ILE A 71 -11.13 -22.33 -16.38
N TYR A 72 -11.94 -22.49 -17.43
CA TYR A 72 -11.52 -23.03 -18.72
C TYR A 72 -11.74 -21.97 -19.79
N ALA A 73 -10.74 -21.76 -20.64
CA ALA A 73 -10.83 -20.85 -21.76
C ALA A 73 -10.08 -21.38 -22.99
N SER A 74 -10.51 -20.94 -24.17
CA SER A 74 -9.85 -21.27 -25.44
C SER A 74 -8.51 -20.54 -25.62
N THR A 75 -8.30 -19.42 -24.92
CA THR A 75 -7.07 -18.62 -24.96
C THR A 75 -6.65 -18.20 -23.54
N PRO A 76 -5.34 -17.93 -23.30
CA PRO A 76 -4.89 -17.36 -22.03
C PRO A 76 -5.61 -16.04 -21.68
N LEU A 77 -5.84 -15.18 -22.67
CA LEU A 77 -6.60 -13.94 -22.50
C LEU A 77 -8.02 -14.22 -21.99
N GLY A 78 -8.73 -15.18 -22.58
CA GLY A 78 -10.09 -15.55 -22.14
C GLY A 78 -10.13 -16.10 -20.71
N ALA A 79 -9.05 -16.73 -20.24
CA ALA A 79 -8.93 -17.17 -18.85
C ALA A 79 -8.80 -15.97 -17.90
N ILE A 80 -7.95 -14.99 -18.24
CA ILE A 80 -7.77 -13.74 -17.48
C ILE A 80 -9.06 -12.91 -17.51
N GLU A 81 -9.75 -12.82 -18.64
CA GLU A 81 -11.05 -12.13 -18.73
C GLU A 81 -12.11 -12.78 -17.85
N SER A 82 -12.13 -14.11 -17.80
CA SER A 82 -13.04 -14.86 -16.93
C SER A 82 -12.69 -14.69 -15.46
N TYR A 83 -11.41 -14.71 -15.12
CA TYR A 83 -10.91 -14.45 -13.78
C TYR A 83 -11.27 -13.04 -13.30
N THR A 84 -10.97 -12.01 -14.09
CA THR A 84 -11.22 -10.60 -13.73
C THR A 84 -12.71 -10.24 -13.66
N ARG A 85 -13.61 -11.00 -14.32
CA ARG A 85 -15.05 -10.87 -14.08
C ARG A 85 -15.44 -11.21 -12.63
N PHE A 86 -14.70 -12.12 -12.00
CA PHE A 86 -14.87 -12.49 -10.60
C PHE A 86 -14.07 -11.60 -9.65
N ALA A 87 -12.76 -11.44 -9.89
CA ALA A 87 -11.86 -10.66 -9.06
C ALA A 87 -12.15 -9.14 -9.08
N GLY A 88 -12.75 -8.66 -10.16
CA GLY A 88 -12.96 -7.24 -10.43
C GLY A 88 -11.96 -6.70 -11.45
N ARG A 89 -12.32 -5.56 -12.06
CA ARG A 89 -11.48 -4.85 -13.03
C ARG A 89 -11.23 -3.44 -12.54
N MET A 90 -9.98 -3.03 -12.63
CA MET A 90 -9.57 -1.66 -12.30
C MET A 90 -10.20 -0.70 -13.31
N ARG A 91 -10.56 0.50 -12.84
CA ARG A 91 -11.11 1.56 -13.69
C ARG A 91 -9.97 2.31 -14.41
N PRO A 92 -10.23 2.96 -15.56
CA PRO A 92 -9.25 3.80 -16.21
C PRO A 92 -8.64 4.83 -15.25
N LEU A 93 -7.34 5.08 -15.40
CA LEU A 93 -6.63 6.09 -14.63
C LEU A 93 -6.96 7.51 -15.16
N PRO A 94 -6.89 8.54 -14.29
CA PRO A 94 -7.04 9.92 -14.75
C PRO A 94 -6.00 10.31 -15.81
N ASP A 95 -6.43 11.00 -16.88
CA ASP A 95 -5.56 11.41 -17.99
C ASP A 95 -4.36 12.25 -17.55
N TRP A 96 -4.50 13.00 -16.45
CA TRP A 96 -3.42 13.86 -15.96
C TRP A 96 -2.16 13.09 -15.55
N LEU A 97 -2.28 11.80 -15.17
CA LEU A 97 -1.14 10.94 -14.84
C LEU A 97 -0.23 10.70 -16.04
N LEU A 98 -0.76 10.75 -17.26
CA LEU A 98 0.00 10.51 -18.48
C LEU A 98 0.82 11.73 -18.94
N ARG A 99 0.66 12.88 -18.28
CA ARG A 99 1.32 14.14 -18.67
C ARG A 99 2.79 14.24 -18.24
N GLY A 100 3.26 13.35 -17.38
CA GLY A 100 4.63 13.40 -16.88
C GLY A 100 4.87 12.49 -15.69
N ALA A 101 6.02 12.66 -15.04
CA ALA A 101 6.40 11.88 -13.86
C ALA A 101 5.62 12.31 -12.61
N VAL A 102 5.41 11.37 -11.69
CA VAL A 102 5.03 11.66 -10.30
C VAL A 102 6.32 11.74 -9.50
N ILE A 103 6.64 12.94 -9.01
CA ILE A 103 7.89 13.22 -8.31
C ILE A 103 7.68 12.98 -6.81
N GLY A 104 8.24 11.90 -6.28
CA GLY A 104 8.27 11.62 -4.84
C GLY A 104 9.25 12.56 -4.14
N LEU A 105 8.76 13.36 -3.20
CA LEU A 105 9.56 14.35 -2.50
C LEU A 105 9.16 14.45 -1.03
N GLN A 106 10.14 14.75 -0.20
CA GLN A 106 9.97 15.17 1.18
C GLN A 106 10.79 16.43 1.40
N GLY A 107 10.36 17.27 2.35
CA GLY A 107 11.14 18.45 2.76
C GLY A 107 10.34 19.72 2.96
N GLY A 108 9.01 19.68 2.80
CA GLY A 108 8.15 20.86 3.01
C GLY A 108 8.06 21.79 1.80
N THR A 109 7.31 22.88 1.95
CA THR A 109 6.91 23.79 0.86
C THR A 109 8.09 24.32 0.04
N GLU A 110 9.13 24.84 0.68
CA GLU A 110 10.26 25.47 -0.04
C GLU A 110 11.03 24.45 -0.87
N ARG A 111 11.17 23.21 -0.38
CA ARG A 111 11.82 22.14 -1.13
C ARG A 111 11.03 21.76 -2.37
N VAL A 112 9.70 21.77 -2.31
CA VAL A 112 8.84 21.56 -3.47
C VAL A 112 9.06 22.65 -4.52
N ARG A 113 9.09 23.93 -4.10
CA ARG A 113 9.33 25.07 -5.01
C ARG A 113 10.71 25.00 -5.66
N GLU A 114 11.74 24.66 -4.89
CA GLU A 114 13.11 24.50 -5.38
C GLU A 114 13.20 23.40 -6.44
N ILE A 115 12.70 22.19 -6.15
CA ILE A 115 12.73 21.07 -7.09
C ILE A 115 11.89 21.33 -8.32
N ARG A 116 10.71 21.94 -8.15
CA ARG A 116 9.88 22.37 -9.28
C ARG A 116 10.65 23.27 -10.23
N LYS A 117 11.33 24.30 -9.70
CA LYS A 117 12.13 25.22 -10.51
C LYS A 117 13.22 24.48 -11.30
N GLN A 118 13.94 23.54 -10.67
CA GLN A 118 14.95 22.73 -11.35
C GLN A 118 14.34 21.87 -12.46
N LEU A 119 13.20 21.22 -12.21
CA LEU A 119 12.50 20.40 -13.20
C LEU A 119 11.99 21.24 -14.38
N GLU A 120 11.49 22.45 -14.12
CA GLU A 120 11.08 23.41 -15.16
C GLU A 120 12.28 23.87 -16.00
N GLU A 121 13.41 24.21 -15.37
CA GLU A 121 14.66 24.57 -16.05
C GLU A 121 15.17 23.46 -16.98
N HIS A 122 14.96 22.20 -16.58
CA HIS A 122 15.32 21.02 -17.36
C HIS A 122 14.20 20.49 -18.27
N GLN A 123 13.07 21.20 -18.38
CA GLN A 123 11.93 20.83 -19.23
C GLN A 123 11.39 19.41 -18.94
N VAL A 124 11.47 18.95 -17.69
CA VAL A 124 10.95 17.63 -17.29
C VAL A 124 9.44 17.70 -17.17
N PRO A 125 8.67 16.87 -17.90
CA PRO A 125 7.22 16.81 -17.74
C PRO A 125 6.86 16.24 -16.36
N VAL A 126 6.10 17.00 -15.57
CA VAL A 126 5.65 16.62 -14.23
C VAL A 126 4.13 16.52 -14.20
N ALA A 127 3.61 15.35 -13.87
CA ALA A 127 2.18 15.15 -13.65
C ALA A 127 1.79 15.58 -12.24
N ALA A 128 2.62 15.25 -11.23
CA ALA A 128 2.34 15.54 -9.85
C ALA A 128 3.58 15.52 -8.94
N PHE A 129 3.45 16.13 -7.76
CA PHE A 129 4.32 15.89 -6.62
C PHE A 129 3.64 14.95 -5.62
N TRP A 130 4.32 13.89 -5.21
CA TRP A 130 3.89 13.02 -4.12
C TRP A 130 4.65 13.39 -2.84
N LEU A 131 3.90 13.90 -1.86
CA LEU A 131 4.40 14.54 -0.64
C LEU A 131 4.00 13.69 0.57
N GLN A 132 4.68 12.56 0.78
CA GLN A 132 4.30 11.63 1.86
C GLN A 132 4.48 12.23 3.27
N ASP A 133 5.37 13.20 3.43
CA ASP A 133 5.61 13.93 4.68
C ASP A 133 4.64 15.09 4.92
N TRP A 134 3.52 15.15 4.19
CA TRP A 134 2.46 16.15 4.40
C TRP A 134 1.90 16.15 5.84
N VAL A 135 2.01 15.02 6.55
CA VAL A 135 1.67 14.85 7.97
C VAL A 135 2.80 15.23 8.95
N GLY A 136 3.95 15.65 8.42
CA GLY A 136 5.18 15.86 9.17
C GLY A 136 6.00 14.60 9.38
N GLN A 137 7.14 14.75 10.06
CA GLN A 137 8.10 13.67 10.29
C GLN A 137 8.65 13.67 11.71
N ARG A 138 9.19 12.53 12.10
CA ARG A 138 10.01 12.33 13.30
C ARG A 138 11.27 11.56 12.97
N THR A 139 12.30 11.75 13.77
CA THR A 139 13.55 11.01 13.66
C THR A 139 13.50 9.76 14.55
N THR A 140 13.89 8.63 13.97
CA THR A 140 14.02 7.32 14.64
C THR A 140 15.38 6.70 14.29
N SER A 141 15.73 5.59 14.92
CA SER A 141 16.91 4.76 14.64
C SER A 141 16.97 4.28 13.19
N PHE A 142 15.80 4.08 12.56
CA PHE A 142 15.68 3.66 11.16
C PHE A 142 15.72 4.85 10.18
N GLY A 143 15.70 6.08 10.68
CA GLY A 143 15.74 7.32 9.89
C GLY A 143 14.52 8.23 10.10
N LYS A 144 14.22 9.05 9.10
CA LYS A 144 13.07 9.97 9.13
C LYS A 144 11.79 9.20 8.76
N GLN A 145 10.86 9.10 9.71
CA GLN A 145 9.58 8.43 9.54
C GLN A 145 8.42 9.40 9.71
N LEU A 146 7.27 9.04 9.16
CA LEU A 146 6.07 9.89 9.14
C LEU A 146 5.34 9.87 10.50
N TRP A 147 4.69 10.98 10.85
CA TRP A 147 3.68 10.97 11.90
C TRP A 147 2.39 10.35 11.35
N TRP A 148 2.00 9.17 11.83
CA TRP A 148 0.75 8.52 11.42
C TRP A 148 -0.46 9.12 12.13
N ASN A 149 -0.72 10.39 11.82
CA ASN A 149 -1.85 11.19 12.23
C ASN A 149 -2.25 12.02 11.01
N TRP A 150 -3.29 11.59 10.33
CA TRP A 150 -3.66 11.98 8.97
C TRP A 150 -4.29 13.38 8.86
N GLU A 151 -3.51 14.39 9.21
CA GLU A 151 -3.84 15.80 8.98
C GLU A 151 -2.63 16.57 8.45
N LEU A 152 -2.89 17.69 7.77
CA LEU A 152 -1.84 18.52 7.18
C LEU A 152 -0.98 19.18 8.27
N ASP A 153 0.33 18.92 8.24
CA ASP A 153 1.32 19.61 9.05
C ASP A 153 1.66 20.98 8.43
N ARG A 154 1.06 22.02 9.01
CA ARG A 154 1.18 23.41 8.51
C ARG A 154 2.53 24.06 8.81
N GLU A 155 3.32 23.52 9.73
CA GLU A 155 4.68 24.02 9.96
C GLU A 155 5.66 23.40 8.98
N ARG A 156 5.45 22.13 8.61
CA ARG A 156 6.21 21.47 7.55
C ARG A 156 5.85 22.01 6.16
N TYR A 157 4.57 22.26 5.94
CA TYR A 157 4.05 22.81 4.68
C TYR A 157 3.35 24.17 4.89
N PRO A 158 4.12 25.22 5.25
CA PRO A 158 3.56 26.56 5.40
C PRO A 158 3.06 27.07 4.05
N GLY A 159 1.94 27.80 4.05
CA GLY A 159 1.34 28.32 2.81
C GLY A 159 0.82 27.23 1.88
N TRP A 160 0.33 26.10 2.40
CA TRP A 160 -0.23 25.01 1.58
C TRP A 160 -1.28 25.47 0.54
N PRO A 161 -2.24 26.38 0.85
CA PRO A 161 -3.17 26.88 -0.16
C PRO A 161 -2.49 27.63 -1.31
N GLU A 162 -1.42 28.38 -1.03
CA GLU A 162 -0.61 29.09 -2.02
C GLU A 162 0.15 28.08 -2.90
N LEU A 163 0.85 27.14 -2.28
CA LEU A 163 1.57 26.07 -2.98
C LEU A 163 0.63 25.29 -3.91
N ARG A 164 -0.57 24.96 -3.43
CA ARG A 164 -1.57 24.28 -4.25
C ARG A 164 -1.98 25.10 -5.47
N ARG A 165 -2.30 26.39 -5.29
CA ARG A 165 -2.64 27.28 -6.41
C ARG A 165 -1.48 27.42 -7.41
N GLU A 166 -0.25 27.49 -6.92
CA GLU A 166 0.95 27.54 -7.75
C GLU A 166 1.10 26.27 -8.60
N LEU A 167 0.88 25.09 -8.03
CA LEU A 167 0.96 23.80 -8.74
C LEU A 167 -0.22 23.59 -9.69
N ASP A 168 -1.44 23.88 -9.24
CA ASP A 168 -2.66 23.78 -10.05
C ASP A 168 -2.57 24.66 -11.30
N SER A 169 -2.02 25.87 -11.21
CA SER A 169 -1.86 26.77 -12.36
C SER A 169 -0.84 26.26 -13.39
N ALA A 170 0.10 25.41 -12.98
CA ALA A 170 1.02 24.69 -13.86
C ALA A 170 0.47 23.32 -14.32
N GLY A 171 -0.75 22.96 -13.92
CA GLY A 171 -1.33 21.65 -14.19
C GLY A 171 -0.69 20.51 -13.40
N ILE A 172 0.12 20.79 -12.39
CA ILE A 172 0.80 19.79 -11.55
C ILE A 172 -0.12 19.44 -10.37
N LYS A 173 -0.36 18.14 -10.16
CA LYS A 173 -1.20 17.65 -9.05
C LYS A 173 -0.40 17.42 -7.78
N ILE A 174 -1.11 17.29 -6.65
CA ILE A 174 -0.53 16.88 -5.36
C ILE A 174 -1.07 15.50 -5.01
N LEU A 175 -0.16 14.60 -4.63
CA LEU A 175 -0.49 13.33 -3.99
C LEU A 175 0.04 13.34 -2.56
N THR A 176 -0.66 12.67 -1.66
CA THR A 176 -0.30 12.55 -0.23
C THR A 176 -0.10 11.09 0.19
N TYR A 177 -0.14 10.80 1.48
CA TYR A 177 0.07 9.46 2.03
C TYR A 177 -0.91 9.20 3.19
N ILE A 178 -1.43 7.98 3.27
CA ILE A 178 -2.24 7.49 4.39
C ILE A 178 -2.06 5.98 4.53
N ASN A 179 -2.21 5.48 5.75
CA ASN A 179 -2.32 4.05 6.02
C ASN A 179 -3.34 3.80 7.15
N PRO A 180 -3.73 2.55 7.44
CA PRO A 180 -4.78 2.24 8.41
C PRO A 180 -4.29 2.23 9.87
N PHE A 181 -3.03 2.61 10.12
CA PHE A 181 -2.48 2.77 11.46
C PHE A 181 -2.62 4.19 11.98
N LEU A 182 -2.59 4.31 13.30
CA LEU A 182 -2.55 5.57 14.03
C LEU A 182 -1.50 5.48 15.13
N VAL A 183 -0.73 6.54 15.31
CA VAL A 183 0.25 6.63 16.40
C VAL A 183 -0.23 7.65 17.44
N PRO A 184 0.06 7.42 18.73
CA PRO A 184 -0.07 8.47 19.73
C PRO A 184 0.79 9.69 19.32
N VAL A 185 0.22 10.88 19.42
CA VAL A 185 0.83 12.14 18.94
C VAL A 185 0.99 13.19 20.05
N GLU A 186 0.97 12.77 21.31
CA GLU A 186 1.20 13.67 22.45
C GLU A 186 2.57 14.37 22.38
N ALA A 187 3.55 13.74 21.72
CA ALA A 187 4.89 14.29 21.48
C ALA A 187 5.03 15.10 20.17
N LYS A 188 3.93 15.31 19.42
CA LYS A 188 3.91 16.13 18.21
C LYS A 188 3.33 17.51 18.57
N ASP A 189 4.16 18.53 18.74
CA ASP A 189 3.70 19.81 19.29
C ASP A 189 2.61 20.53 18.47
N ASN A 190 2.58 20.30 17.15
CA ASN A 190 1.74 21.03 16.21
C ASN A 190 0.54 20.23 15.67
N HIS A 191 0.11 19.16 16.34
CA HIS A 191 -1.11 18.44 15.98
C HIS A 191 -2.36 19.23 16.40
N ARG A 192 -3.41 19.21 15.58
CA ARG A 192 -4.73 19.77 15.94
C ARG A 192 -5.68 18.68 16.40
N ARG A 193 -5.52 17.46 15.88
CA ARG A 193 -6.29 16.28 16.27
C ARG A 193 -5.37 15.15 16.69
N ASN A 194 -5.73 14.45 17.76
CA ASN A 194 -5.09 13.20 18.15
C ASN A 194 -5.98 12.04 17.68
N LEU A 195 -5.78 11.60 16.44
CA LEU A 195 -6.63 10.59 15.81
C LEU A 195 -6.54 9.24 16.52
N PHE A 196 -5.37 8.90 17.08
CA PHE A 196 -5.20 7.69 17.88
C PHE A 196 -6.12 7.72 19.12
N GLN A 197 -6.10 8.83 19.88
CA GLN A 197 -6.94 8.98 21.06
C GLN A 197 -8.44 9.00 20.70
N GLU A 198 -8.81 9.67 19.60
CA GLU A 198 -10.19 9.64 19.09
C GLU A 198 -10.65 8.21 18.76
N ALA A 199 -9.81 7.45 18.04
CA ALA A 199 -10.10 6.06 17.68
C ALA A 199 -10.17 5.15 18.91
N GLN A 200 -9.26 5.33 19.87
CA GLN A 200 -9.26 4.58 21.13
C GLN A 200 -10.54 4.83 21.93
N ALA A 201 -10.93 6.10 22.11
CA ALA A 201 -12.13 6.48 22.87
C ALA A 201 -13.42 5.92 22.26
N ARG A 202 -13.46 5.74 20.94
CA ARG A 202 -14.60 5.17 20.20
C ARG A 202 -14.51 3.65 20.02
N GLY A 203 -13.41 3.03 20.44
CA GLY A 203 -13.18 1.60 20.30
C GLY A 203 -12.93 1.15 18.86
N PHE A 204 -12.40 2.03 18.01
CA PHE A 204 -12.15 1.78 16.57
C PHE A 204 -10.82 1.07 16.29
N LEU A 205 -10.00 0.82 17.30
CA LEU A 205 -8.74 0.10 17.17
C LEU A 205 -8.95 -1.40 17.38
N VAL A 206 -8.23 -2.22 16.61
CA VAL A 206 -8.15 -3.66 16.86
C VAL A 206 -7.63 -3.92 18.28
N ARG A 207 -8.09 -5.00 18.92
CA ARG A 207 -7.79 -5.28 20.32
C ARG A 207 -6.95 -6.54 20.48
N ASN A 208 -6.18 -6.62 21.56
CA ASN A 208 -5.45 -7.83 21.95
C ASN A 208 -6.34 -8.78 22.78
N GLY A 209 -5.76 -9.90 23.24
CA GLY A 209 -6.46 -10.90 24.06
C GLY A 209 -7.01 -10.36 25.40
N GLN A 210 -6.43 -9.26 25.91
CA GLN A 210 -6.83 -8.58 27.14
C GLN A 210 -7.94 -7.55 26.91
N GLY A 211 -8.30 -7.26 25.66
CA GLY A 211 -9.34 -6.28 25.30
C GLY A 211 -8.85 -4.84 25.17
N GLU A 212 -7.54 -4.62 25.33
CA GLU A 212 -6.86 -3.33 25.13
C GLU A 212 -6.50 -3.12 23.65
N PRO A 213 -6.28 -1.88 23.19
CA PRO A 213 -5.78 -1.64 21.83
C PRO A 213 -4.52 -2.45 21.54
N TYR A 214 -4.51 -3.15 20.40
CA TYR A 214 -3.35 -3.92 19.96
C TYR A 214 -2.34 -2.94 19.34
N LEU A 215 -1.28 -2.64 20.10
CA LEU A 215 -0.20 -1.79 19.63
C LEU A 215 0.85 -2.63 18.91
N ILE A 216 0.93 -2.46 17.60
CA ILE A 216 1.89 -3.17 16.74
C ILE A 216 3.18 -2.35 16.70
N ARG A 217 4.28 -2.97 17.10
CA ARG A 217 5.59 -2.34 17.04
C ARG A 217 6.02 -2.15 15.59
N ASN A 218 6.30 -0.92 15.21
CA ASN A 218 6.91 -0.56 13.95
C ASN A 218 8.21 0.22 14.23
N THR A 219 9.36 -0.43 14.06
CA THR A 219 10.68 0.12 14.39
C THR A 219 10.77 0.61 15.85
N ASP A 220 10.85 1.93 16.06
CA ASP A 220 11.03 2.58 17.37
C ASP A 220 9.72 3.01 18.05
N PHE A 221 8.58 2.88 17.37
CA PHE A 221 7.28 3.26 17.91
C PHE A 221 6.28 2.12 17.77
N SER A 222 5.17 2.21 18.49
CA SER A 222 4.03 1.32 18.28
C SER A 222 2.83 2.09 17.77
N ALA A 223 2.03 1.45 16.93
CA ALA A 223 0.83 2.04 16.34
C ALA A 223 -0.39 1.16 16.57
N GLY A 224 -1.54 1.78 16.78
CA GLY A 224 -2.83 1.08 16.76
C GLY A 224 -3.29 0.89 15.32
N LEU A 225 -3.80 -0.29 14.99
CA LEU A 225 -4.41 -0.57 13.69
C LEU A 225 -5.92 -0.37 13.78
N LEU A 226 -6.53 0.25 12.76
CA LEU A 226 -7.99 0.41 12.72
C LEU A 226 -8.70 -0.93 12.51
N ASP A 227 -9.78 -1.16 13.24
CA ASP A 227 -10.67 -2.29 13.04
C ASP A 227 -11.65 -2.00 11.89
N LEU A 228 -11.25 -2.32 10.67
CA LEU A 228 -12.05 -2.11 9.47
C LEU A 228 -13.24 -3.08 9.35
N THR A 229 -13.40 -4.02 10.30
CA THR A 229 -14.62 -4.84 10.38
C THR A 229 -15.78 -4.10 11.05
N GLN A 230 -15.50 -2.95 11.68
CA GLN A 230 -16.51 -2.08 12.27
C GLN A 230 -16.97 -1.01 11.27
N PRO A 231 -18.27 -0.94 10.93
CA PRO A 231 -18.80 0.06 10.00
C PRO A 231 -18.54 1.52 10.42
N ASP A 232 -18.60 1.82 11.72
CA ASP A 232 -18.36 3.17 12.23
C ASP A 232 -16.89 3.59 12.11
N ALA A 233 -15.95 2.67 12.32
CA ALA A 233 -14.52 2.93 12.10
C ALA A 233 -14.25 3.22 10.61
N ARG A 234 -14.84 2.42 9.70
CA ARG A 234 -14.78 2.66 8.24
C ARG A 234 -15.34 4.02 7.87
N ALA A 235 -16.52 4.38 8.39
CA ALA A 235 -17.14 5.67 8.13
C ALA A 235 -16.29 6.84 8.64
N TRP A 236 -15.67 6.69 9.81
CA TRP A 236 -14.81 7.70 10.41
C TRP A 236 -13.52 7.93 9.62
N ILE A 237 -12.79 6.87 9.25
CA ILE A 237 -11.56 7.03 8.46
C ILE A 237 -11.87 7.52 7.03
N ARG A 238 -13.02 7.13 6.46
CA ARG A 238 -13.49 7.67 5.18
C ARG A 238 -13.76 9.17 5.27
N ALA A 239 -14.33 9.65 6.38
CA ALA A 239 -14.51 11.09 6.62
C ALA A 239 -13.17 11.81 6.68
N ILE A 240 -12.17 11.24 7.36
CA ILE A 240 -10.80 11.77 7.39
C ILE A 240 -10.18 11.85 5.99
N ILE A 241 -10.30 10.80 5.16
CA ILE A 241 -9.84 10.85 3.76
C ILE A 241 -10.52 11.98 3.00
N ARG A 242 -11.84 12.15 3.16
CA ARG A 242 -12.58 13.21 2.49
C ARG A 242 -12.18 14.61 2.95
N GLU A 243 -11.98 14.80 4.24
CA GLU A 243 -11.75 16.12 4.84
C GLU A 243 -10.27 16.52 4.76
N GLU A 244 -9.37 15.63 5.19
CA GLU A 244 -7.97 15.94 5.38
C GLU A 244 -7.12 15.67 4.13
N LEU A 245 -7.52 14.76 3.25
CA LEU A 245 -6.80 14.52 1.99
C LEU A 245 -7.49 15.26 0.84
N ILE A 246 -8.71 14.84 0.48
CA ILE A 246 -9.45 15.42 -0.65
C ILE A 246 -9.77 16.90 -0.37
N GLY A 247 -10.21 17.23 0.85
CA GLY A 247 -10.54 18.60 1.25
C GLY A 247 -9.33 19.55 1.24
N ASN A 248 -8.13 19.04 1.54
CA ASN A 248 -6.88 19.81 1.38
C ASN A 248 -6.35 19.81 -0.08
N GLY A 249 -7.07 19.21 -1.02
CA GLY A 249 -6.80 19.26 -2.45
C GLY A 249 -5.87 18.18 -2.99
N ALA A 250 -5.68 17.07 -2.26
CA ALA A 250 -4.99 15.91 -2.80
C ALA A 250 -5.77 15.35 -4.01
N SER A 251 -5.09 15.22 -5.15
CA SER A 251 -5.62 14.51 -6.33
C SER A 251 -5.31 13.02 -6.29
N GLY A 252 -4.54 12.58 -5.29
CA GLY A 252 -4.31 11.18 -5.03
C GLY A 252 -3.47 10.92 -3.79
N TRP A 253 -3.21 9.65 -3.49
CA TRP A 253 -2.40 9.29 -2.33
C TRP A 253 -1.85 7.87 -2.42
N MET A 254 -0.75 7.62 -1.72
CA MET A 254 -0.36 6.27 -1.36
C MET A 254 -1.29 5.79 -0.24
N ALA A 255 -2.06 4.73 -0.47
CA ALA A 255 -2.85 4.02 0.54
C ALA A 255 -2.05 2.79 0.97
N ASP A 256 -1.14 3.01 1.90
CA ASP A 256 -0.10 2.05 2.29
C ASP A 256 -0.60 1.03 3.32
N PHE A 257 0.21 0.00 3.53
CA PHE A 257 -0.06 -1.15 4.39
C PHE A 257 -1.34 -1.94 3.98
N GLY A 258 -1.86 -2.75 4.90
CA GLY A 258 -2.96 -3.69 4.70
C GLY A 258 -2.63 -5.13 5.08
N GLU A 259 -1.36 -5.43 5.33
CA GLU A 259 -0.77 -6.76 5.52
C GLU A 259 -0.43 -7.11 6.98
N ALA A 260 -0.75 -6.22 7.92
CA ALA A 260 -0.19 -6.26 9.28
C ALA A 260 -1.20 -6.60 10.37
N LEU A 261 -2.42 -7.03 10.03
CA LEU A 261 -3.41 -7.43 11.04
C LEU A 261 -2.90 -8.65 11.83
N PRO A 262 -2.74 -8.59 13.17
CA PRO A 262 -2.25 -9.73 13.93
C PRO A 262 -3.24 -10.90 13.89
N PRO A 263 -2.78 -12.14 13.69
CA PRO A 263 -3.66 -13.31 13.60
C PRO A 263 -4.39 -13.61 14.92
N ASP A 264 -3.88 -13.12 16.05
CA ASP A 264 -4.44 -13.28 17.39
C ASP A 264 -5.26 -12.07 17.87
N ALA A 265 -5.51 -11.10 16.97
CA ALA A 265 -6.31 -9.92 17.28
C ALA A 265 -7.78 -10.27 17.56
N ARG A 266 -8.42 -9.45 18.38
CA ARG A 266 -9.87 -9.47 18.60
C ARG A 266 -10.52 -8.33 17.83
N LEU A 267 -11.49 -8.69 17.00
CA LEU A 267 -12.22 -7.78 16.13
C LEU A 267 -13.63 -7.53 16.65
N ALA A 268 -14.17 -6.34 16.41
CA ALA A 268 -15.53 -5.95 16.76
C ALA A 268 -16.59 -6.84 16.09
N SER A 269 -16.34 -7.27 14.85
CA SER A 269 -17.17 -8.23 14.12
C SER A 269 -17.20 -9.64 14.72
N ARG A 270 -16.24 -9.96 15.60
CA ARG A 270 -15.97 -11.31 16.14
C ARG A 270 -15.57 -12.34 15.07
N GLU A 271 -15.26 -11.89 13.86
CA GLU A 271 -14.65 -12.76 12.85
C GLU A 271 -13.26 -13.19 13.31
N ASP A 272 -12.84 -14.39 12.89
CA ASP A 272 -11.47 -14.88 13.12
C ASP A 272 -10.46 -13.96 12.42
N ALA A 273 -9.58 -13.33 13.21
CA ALA A 273 -8.55 -12.42 12.71
C ALA A 273 -7.57 -13.11 11.75
N PHE A 274 -7.37 -14.43 11.88
CA PHE A 274 -6.55 -15.20 10.95
C PHE A 274 -7.11 -15.17 9.52
N ARG A 275 -8.44 -15.22 9.38
CA ARG A 275 -9.14 -15.07 8.10
C ARG A 275 -9.18 -13.62 7.64
N VAL A 276 -9.42 -12.68 8.57
CA VAL A 276 -9.49 -11.25 8.22
C VAL A 276 -8.11 -10.72 7.81
N HIS A 277 -7.00 -11.33 8.25
CA HIS A 277 -5.64 -10.91 7.88
C HIS A 277 -5.46 -10.74 6.37
N ASN A 278 -5.81 -11.76 5.57
CA ASN A 278 -5.71 -11.69 4.12
C ASN A 278 -6.79 -10.79 3.49
N ARG A 279 -7.99 -10.69 4.11
CA ARG A 279 -9.06 -9.81 3.63
C ARG A 279 -8.77 -8.33 3.91
N TYR A 280 -7.96 -8.02 4.93
CA TYR A 280 -7.79 -6.67 5.44
C TYR A 280 -7.29 -5.68 4.38
N ALA A 281 -6.41 -6.12 3.47
CA ALA A 281 -5.97 -5.31 2.34
C ALA A 281 -7.12 -4.92 1.39
N GLU A 282 -8.10 -5.80 1.18
CA GLU A 282 -9.32 -5.49 0.41
C GLU A 282 -10.25 -4.55 1.19
N ASP A 283 -10.39 -4.77 2.51
CA ASP A 283 -11.18 -3.92 3.39
C ASP A 283 -10.60 -2.49 3.44
N TRP A 284 -9.29 -2.34 3.41
CA TRP A 284 -8.61 -1.04 3.34
C TRP A 284 -8.74 -0.37 1.97
N ALA A 285 -8.52 -1.12 0.88
CA ALA A 285 -8.71 -0.58 -0.47
C ALA A 285 -10.16 -0.14 -0.73
N SER A 286 -11.15 -0.88 -0.20
CA SER A 286 -12.56 -0.53 -0.33
C SER A 286 -12.92 0.77 0.40
N VAL A 287 -12.36 1.03 1.59
CA VAL A 287 -12.55 2.32 2.30
C VAL A 287 -12.08 3.50 1.44
N ASN A 288 -10.90 3.38 0.83
CA ASN A 288 -10.34 4.41 -0.05
C ASN A 288 -11.20 4.59 -1.31
N ARG A 289 -11.66 3.49 -1.91
CA ARG A 289 -12.60 3.53 -3.04
C ARG A 289 -13.91 4.23 -2.68
N GLU A 290 -14.51 3.90 -1.55
CA GLU A 290 -15.75 4.54 -1.07
C GLU A 290 -15.55 6.05 -0.82
N ALA A 291 -14.37 6.47 -0.36
CA ALA A 291 -14.05 7.89 -0.20
C ALA A 291 -14.07 8.64 -1.54
N ILE A 292 -13.54 8.01 -2.60
CA ILE A 292 -13.57 8.54 -3.97
C ILE A 292 -14.98 8.50 -4.55
N ASP A 293 -15.66 7.36 -4.48
CA ASP A 293 -16.99 7.13 -5.09
C ASP A 293 -18.09 7.98 -4.41
N SER A 294 -17.83 8.54 -3.22
CA SER A 294 -18.72 9.50 -2.56
C SER A 294 -18.52 10.97 -2.98
N GLN A 295 -17.55 11.24 -3.87
CA GLN A 295 -17.37 12.56 -4.48
C GLN A 295 -18.24 12.72 -5.73
N PRO A 296 -18.51 13.96 -6.19
CA PRO A 296 -19.11 14.17 -7.51
C PRO A 296 -18.28 13.51 -8.61
N ASP A 297 -18.93 12.94 -9.64
CA ASP A 297 -18.27 12.18 -10.71
C ASP A 297 -17.10 12.94 -11.38
N SER A 298 -17.26 14.27 -11.52
CA SER A 298 -16.22 15.15 -12.09
C SER A 298 -14.93 15.17 -11.27
N LEU A 299 -15.01 14.96 -9.96
CA LEU A 299 -13.86 14.83 -9.07
C LEU A 299 -13.46 13.37 -8.89
N ALA A 300 -14.41 12.44 -8.71
CA ALA A 300 -14.13 11.03 -8.49
C ALA A 300 -13.27 10.42 -9.62
N GLY A 301 -13.55 10.78 -10.87
CA GLY A 301 -12.77 10.35 -12.04
C GLY A 301 -11.38 10.98 -12.15
N GLN A 302 -11.03 11.94 -11.28
CA GLN A 302 -9.73 12.61 -11.25
C GLN A 302 -8.85 12.16 -10.08
N LEU A 303 -9.40 11.37 -9.15
CA LEU A 303 -8.71 10.88 -7.95
C LEU A 303 -8.05 9.52 -8.19
N VAL A 304 -6.83 9.34 -7.69
CA VAL A 304 -6.08 8.08 -7.76
C VAL A 304 -5.50 7.74 -6.39
N PHE A 305 -5.61 6.50 -5.94
CA PHE A 305 -4.78 5.99 -4.86
C PHE A 305 -4.07 4.70 -5.26
N PHE A 306 -2.86 4.51 -4.75
CA PHE A 306 -2.07 3.31 -5.01
C PHE A 306 -1.79 2.51 -3.74
N SER A 307 -1.90 1.19 -3.85
CA SER A 307 -1.73 0.21 -2.76
C SER A 307 -0.65 -0.82 -3.10
N ARG A 308 0.11 -1.29 -2.09
CA ARG A 308 1.05 -2.41 -2.26
C ARG A 308 0.42 -3.73 -1.88
N SER A 309 -0.38 -3.69 -0.83
CA SER A 309 -1.02 -4.87 -0.26
C SER A 309 -2.30 -5.16 -0.99
N GLY A 310 -2.59 -6.45 -1.16
CA GLY A 310 -3.77 -6.87 -1.90
C GLY A 310 -4.06 -8.35 -1.77
N TYR A 311 -5.26 -8.71 -2.20
CA TYR A 311 -5.74 -10.07 -2.30
C TYR A 311 -6.64 -10.20 -3.54
N THR A 312 -7.34 -11.32 -3.67
CA THR A 312 -8.13 -11.69 -4.85
C THR A 312 -9.02 -10.60 -5.43
N ARG A 313 -9.72 -9.82 -4.60
CA ARG A 313 -10.68 -8.80 -5.04
C ARG A 313 -10.17 -7.37 -4.97
N SER A 314 -8.92 -7.15 -4.57
CA SER A 314 -8.33 -5.81 -4.53
C SER A 314 -8.43 -5.04 -5.86
N PRO A 315 -8.32 -5.66 -7.06
CA PRO A 315 -8.51 -4.95 -8.34
C PRO A 315 -9.89 -4.30 -8.52
N ARG A 316 -10.92 -4.74 -7.78
CA ARG A 316 -12.25 -4.11 -7.76
C ARG A 316 -12.21 -2.72 -7.11
N TYR A 317 -11.34 -2.54 -6.12
CA TYR A 317 -11.34 -1.37 -5.25
C TYR A 317 -10.17 -0.45 -5.55
N SER A 318 -8.95 -0.98 -5.65
CA SER A 318 -7.76 -0.16 -5.88
C SER A 318 -7.81 0.58 -7.22
N THR A 319 -7.25 1.78 -7.28
CA THR A 319 -7.12 2.50 -8.57
C THR A 319 -5.80 2.17 -9.27
N LEU A 320 -4.75 1.90 -8.50
CA LEU A 320 -3.39 1.62 -8.98
C LEU A 320 -2.68 0.73 -7.96
N PHE A 321 -1.74 -0.11 -8.37
CA PHE A 321 -0.84 -0.81 -7.45
C PHE A 321 0.59 -0.29 -7.57
N TRP A 322 1.38 -0.49 -6.53
CA TRP A 322 2.84 -0.47 -6.62
C TRP A 322 3.43 -1.73 -6.00
N LEU A 323 4.64 -2.08 -6.38
CA LEU A 323 5.28 -3.34 -6.00
C LEU A 323 5.82 -3.39 -4.56
N GLY A 324 5.60 -2.34 -3.77
CA GLY A 324 6.16 -2.24 -2.44
C GLY A 324 7.67 -2.04 -2.46
N ASP A 325 8.30 -2.43 -1.36
CA ASP A 325 9.66 -2.01 -1.05
C ASP A 325 10.68 -2.96 -1.70
N GLN A 326 11.32 -2.52 -2.78
CA GLN A 326 12.51 -3.17 -3.35
C GLN A 326 13.78 -2.60 -2.74
N LEU A 327 14.85 -3.39 -2.72
CA LEU A 327 16.20 -2.89 -2.45
C LEU A 327 16.65 -1.94 -3.57
N VAL A 328 17.45 -0.94 -3.21
CA VAL A 328 18.25 -0.11 -4.14
C VAL A 328 19.39 -0.95 -4.74
N SER A 329 19.04 -1.94 -5.57
CA SER A 329 19.98 -2.92 -6.11
C SER A 329 19.56 -3.46 -7.48
N TRP A 330 20.52 -4.09 -8.16
CA TRP A 330 20.35 -4.75 -9.46
C TRP A 330 20.10 -6.27 -9.34
N ASP A 331 19.86 -6.78 -8.13
CA ASP A 331 19.79 -8.22 -7.87
C ASP A 331 18.45 -8.86 -8.30
N GLY A 332 18.42 -10.20 -8.25
CA GLY A 332 17.30 -11.02 -8.70
C GLY A 332 16.29 -11.41 -7.63
N GLN A 333 16.51 -11.01 -6.37
CA GLN A 333 15.80 -11.53 -5.19
C GLN A 333 15.03 -10.43 -4.47
N ASP A 334 15.49 -9.18 -4.55
CA ASP A 334 14.80 -8.03 -3.98
C ASP A 334 15.04 -6.69 -4.71
N GLY A 335 15.89 -6.67 -5.76
CA GLY A 335 16.19 -5.49 -6.58
C GLY A 335 15.28 -5.28 -7.80
N ILE A 336 15.72 -4.47 -8.77
CA ILE A 336 14.91 -4.11 -9.96
C ILE A 336 14.35 -5.30 -10.76
N LYS A 337 15.00 -6.47 -10.73
CA LYS A 337 14.52 -7.65 -11.46
C LYS A 337 13.24 -8.22 -10.86
N THR A 338 13.05 -8.10 -9.53
CA THR A 338 11.81 -8.55 -8.89
C THR A 338 10.64 -7.65 -9.25
N ALA A 339 10.88 -6.38 -9.56
CA ALA A 339 9.85 -5.49 -10.08
C ALA A 339 9.29 -6.02 -11.41
N VAL A 340 10.14 -6.47 -12.33
CA VAL A 340 9.67 -7.06 -13.60
C VAL A 340 8.82 -8.31 -13.34
N THR A 341 9.29 -9.22 -12.49
CA THR A 341 8.53 -10.42 -12.11
C THR A 341 7.19 -10.08 -11.47
N GLY A 342 7.17 -9.09 -10.57
CA GLY A 342 5.96 -8.63 -9.87
C GLY A 342 4.95 -7.98 -10.81
N LEU A 343 5.39 -7.20 -11.80
CA LEU A 343 4.50 -6.63 -12.82
C LEU A 343 3.83 -7.72 -13.66
N LEU A 344 4.59 -8.74 -14.07
CA LEU A 344 4.06 -9.86 -14.86
C LEU A 344 3.10 -10.73 -14.04
N SER A 345 3.47 -11.13 -12.82
CA SER A 345 2.65 -12.00 -11.98
C SER A 345 1.38 -11.31 -11.49
N SER A 346 1.45 -10.02 -11.15
CA SER A 346 0.28 -9.23 -10.76
C SER A 346 -0.68 -9.03 -11.93
N GLY A 347 -0.18 -8.82 -13.15
CA GLY A 347 -1.01 -8.76 -14.37
C GLY A 347 -1.79 -10.05 -14.62
N MET A 348 -1.15 -11.21 -14.46
CA MET A 348 -1.81 -12.52 -14.54
C MET A 348 -2.84 -12.74 -13.41
N SER A 349 -2.64 -12.05 -12.28
CA SER A 349 -3.56 -12.00 -11.14
C SER A 349 -4.58 -10.85 -11.23
N GLY A 350 -4.78 -10.25 -12.42
CA GLY A 350 -5.83 -9.27 -12.68
C GLY A 350 -5.52 -7.82 -12.30
N PHE A 351 -4.29 -7.54 -11.83
CA PHE A 351 -3.88 -6.20 -11.42
C PHE A 351 -3.46 -5.46 -12.69
N SER A 352 -4.39 -4.74 -13.29
CA SER A 352 -4.23 -4.15 -14.64
C SER A 352 -3.27 -2.96 -14.67
N PHE A 353 -3.13 -2.24 -13.57
CA PHE A 353 -2.21 -1.11 -13.42
C PHE A 353 -1.33 -1.32 -12.21
N ASN A 354 -0.01 -1.39 -12.43
CA ASN A 354 0.99 -1.56 -11.38
C ASN A 354 2.28 -0.83 -11.78
N HIS A 355 3.04 -0.36 -10.80
CA HIS A 355 4.31 0.34 -10.99
C HIS A 355 5.30 0.02 -9.86
N SER A 356 6.51 0.58 -9.90
CA SER A 356 7.51 0.45 -8.84
C SER A 356 8.13 1.81 -8.53
N ASP A 357 8.73 1.94 -7.35
CA ASP A 357 9.58 3.08 -7.04
C ASP A 357 10.76 3.12 -8.00
N ILE A 358 10.93 4.22 -8.72
CA ILE A 358 12.06 4.41 -9.64
C ILE A 358 13.32 4.52 -8.79
N GLY A 359 14.18 3.49 -8.87
CA GLY A 359 15.40 3.38 -8.08
C GLY A 359 15.29 2.46 -6.86
N GLY A 360 14.10 1.96 -6.52
CA GLY A 360 13.87 1.17 -5.30
C GLY A 360 13.66 2.04 -4.05
N TYR A 361 13.49 1.39 -2.89
CA TYR A 361 13.12 2.06 -1.64
C TYR A 361 14.07 1.73 -0.49
N THR A 362 14.24 0.44 -0.19
CA THR A 362 14.96 0.00 1.00
C THR A 362 16.48 0.14 0.81
N ALA A 363 17.06 1.18 1.40
CA ALA A 363 18.49 1.37 1.51
C ALA A 363 18.99 0.90 2.88
N ILE A 364 19.86 -0.10 2.91
CA ILE A 364 20.49 -0.60 4.14
C ILE A 364 21.97 -0.22 4.10
N THR A 365 22.39 0.65 5.02
CA THR A 365 23.80 0.99 5.21
C THR A 365 24.48 -0.13 5.98
N HIS A 366 25.24 -0.99 5.31
CA HIS A 366 25.95 -2.09 5.97
C HIS A 366 27.40 -1.70 6.31
N PRO A 367 27.83 -1.73 7.59
CA PRO A 367 29.17 -1.30 8.01
C PRO A 367 30.33 -2.21 7.54
N LEU A 368 30.06 -3.22 6.72
CA LEU A 368 31.06 -4.20 6.25
C LEU A 368 31.15 -4.29 4.72
N LYS A 369 30.31 -3.57 3.96
CA LYS A 369 30.35 -3.56 2.50
C LYS A 369 29.81 -2.24 1.95
N ASP A 370 30.72 -1.34 1.60
CA ASP A 370 30.49 -0.39 0.51
C ASP A 370 30.39 -1.20 -0.78
N TYR A 371 29.17 -1.52 -1.21
CA TYR A 371 28.97 -2.22 -2.48
C TYR A 371 29.08 -1.20 -3.63
N HIS A 372 30.30 -0.71 -3.89
CA HIS A 372 30.64 -0.10 -5.16
C HIS A 372 30.80 -1.22 -6.18
N ARG A 373 29.78 -1.44 -7.01
CA ARG A 373 29.95 -2.23 -8.24
C ARG A 373 30.57 -1.30 -9.28
N SER A 374 31.86 -1.48 -9.54
CA SER A 374 32.52 -0.86 -10.69
C SER A 374 31.97 -1.47 -11.98
N GLN A 375 31.42 -0.56 -12.80
CA GLN A 375 31.04 -0.64 -14.22
C GLN A 375 29.98 -1.66 -14.65
#